data_AF-A0A7Y9BKM6-F1
#
_entry.id   AF-A0A7Y9BKM6-F1
#
_cell.length_a   1.000
_cell.length_b   1.000
_cell.length_c   1.000
_cell.angle_alpha   90.00
_cell.angle_beta   90.00
_cell.angle_gamma   90.00
#
_symmetry.space_group_name_H-M   'P 1'
#
loop_
_entity.id
_entity.type
_entity.pdbx_description
1 polymer ?
#
loop_
_entity_poly.entity_id
_entity_poly.type
_entity_poly.pdbx_seq_one_letter_code
_entity_poly.pdbx_strand_id
1 'polypeptide(L)'
;MSAAEAPRTAFILTGYRPEDGFLAAELNPPPAEYVWHDKGAEQQEQRYGSGVGYQQWLAVDAWTGAVWFGDVDWRAPREHVEGQLPGVPRKALGDGMLPAPGVLVQLLSHMTHDEQHGCSWRFFTAPELHALALRVLPAVQRLVDSIHRTGPDGEPEWSAEAATAWEDIERVATHTFQASGAVDWPRLRMTPVPAWRVEVGAFLESNADLCDPAWAGATDAELDADADYRRDSGYGGVPGRVCLAVDRQIEHGFTFYGHRAALYAHRARACGGRTPTDARTWLEATEAGRNTWAAAKPLGATLADVPDCVLSLLAEGFQSAAQKEGLALMGLPTHLRNLRAEEREAVDRQLVREGEEVERLENVLREFRAARNRTVTRILAWADGRSDEEIARLASTSPDLVGDWRARLGDEQATQAAEARSRRVPGDS
;
A
#
# COMPACT_ATOMS: atom_id res chain seq x y z
N MET A 1 -1.98 25.58 2.44
CA MET A 1 -1.91 26.29 3.74
C MET A 1 -2.87 25.56 4.68
N SER A 2 -2.37 24.80 5.64
CA SER A 2 -3.24 24.15 6.63
C SER A 2 -3.83 25.21 7.56
N ALA A 3 -5.05 24.97 8.03
CA ALA A 3 -5.58 25.70 9.18
C ALA A 3 -4.53 25.63 10.29
N ALA A 4 -4.19 26.79 10.88
CA ALA A 4 -3.26 26.86 11.98
C ALA A 4 -3.81 25.98 13.12
N GLU A 5 -3.23 24.78 13.26
CA GLU A 5 -3.51 23.92 14.39
C GLU A 5 -3.21 24.70 15.66
N ALA A 6 -4.16 24.73 16.59
CA ALA A 6 -3.93 25.34 17.88
C ALA A 6 -2.65 24.74 18.50
N PRO A 7 -1.78 25.56 19.11
CA PRO A 7 -0.54 25.06 19.69
C PRO A 7 -0.84 23.94 20.69
N ARG A 8 -0.30 22.75 20.40
CA ARG A 8 -0.47 21.58 21.25
C ARG A 8 0.47 21.73 22.43
N THR A 9 -0.08 21.85 23.63
CA THR A 9 0.72 21.99 24.86
C THR A 9 0.79 20.63 25.51
N ALA A 10 1.99 20.08 25.71
CA ALA A 10 2.19 18.83 26.41
C ALA A 10 1.63 18.90 27.83
N PHE A 11 0.92 17.86 28.24
CA PHE A 11 0.17 17.85 29.50
C PHE A 11 0.09 16.45 30.08
N ILE A 12 -0.11 16.38 31.39
CA ILE A 12 -0.31 15.10 32.07
C ILE A 12 -1.82 14.86 32.12
N LEU A 13 -2.25 13.69 31.66
CA LEU A 13 -3.62 13.24 31.87
C LEU A 13 -3.77 12.79 33.33
N THR A 14 -4.46 13.60 34.13
CA THR A 14 -4.80 13.26 35.52
C THR A 14 -6.21 12.67 35.57
N GLY A 15 -6.33 11.37 35.85
CA GLY A 15 -7.61 10.74 36.15
C GLY A 15 -8.32 10.06 34.98
N TYR A 16 -9.02 8.99 35.34
CA TYR A 16 -9.74 8.04 34.51
C TYR A 16 -10.94 8.64 33.78
N ARG A 17 -11.11 8.32 32.49
CA ARG A 17 -12.43 8.24 31.87
C ARG A 17 -12.69 6.78 31.43
N PRO A 18 -13.77 6.14 31.92
CA PRO A 18 -14.12 4.77 31.56
C PRO A 18 -14.35 4.55 30.06
N GLU A 19 -14.68 5.63 29.33
CA GLU A 19 -14.88 5.60 27.89
C GLU A 19 -13.58 5.50 27.06
N ASP A 20 -12.40 5.67 27.66
CA ASP A 20 -11.11 5.69 26.94
C ASP A 20 -10.44 4.30 26.81
N GLY A 21 -11.08 3.23 27.31
CA GLY A 21 -10.71 1.83 27.02
C GLY A 21 -9.36 1.33 27.56
N PHE A 22 -8.53 2.20 28.15
CA PHE A 22 -7.24 1.87 28.73
C PHE A 22 -7.14 2.29 30.20
N LEU A 23 -6.59 1.40 31.03
CA LEU A 23 -6.44 1.57 32.48
C LEU A 23 -5.49 2.74 32.79
N ALA A 24 -6.06 3.87 33.19
CA ALA A 24 -5.32 4.89 33.92
C ALA A 24 -5.03 4.39 35.35
N ALA A 25 -3.75 4.27 35.69
CA ALA A 25 -3.21 4.28 37.05
C ALA A 25 -3.82 3.33 38.11
N GLU A 26 -3.91 2.01 37.84
CA GLU A 26 -4.04 1.03 38.93
C GLU A 26 -2.66 0.54 39.39
N LEU A 27 -1.88 1.40 40.06
CA LEU A 27 -0.59 0.95 40.60
C LEU A 27 -0.79 -0.12 41.67
N ASN A 28 -0.56 -1.38 41.28
CA ASN A 28 -0.76 -2.55 42.12
C ASN A 28 0.47 -3.47 42.03
N PRO A 29 1.61 -3.05 42.62
CA PRO A 29 2.83 -3.83 42.54
C PRO A 29 2.64 -5.22 43.16
N PRO A 30 3.28 -6.27 42.60
CA PRO A 30 3.19 -7.61 43.15
C PRO A 30 3.74 -7.65 44.58
N PRO A 31 3.09 -8.38 45.51
CA PRO A 31 3.65 -8.63 46.83
C PRO A 31 5.00 -9.36 46.73
N ALA A 32 5.88 -9.15 47.70
CA ALA A 32 7.27 -9.66 47.66
C ALA A 32 7.36 -11.19 47.48
N GLU A 33 6.40 -11.94 48.03
CA GLU A 33 6.30 -13.40 47.86
C GLU A 33 6.05 -13.87 46.41
N TYR A 34 5.64 -12.99 45.51
CA TYR A 34 5.42 -13.30 44.09
C TYR A 34 6.60 -12.88 43.20
N VAL A 35 7.61 -12.18 43.74
CA VAL A 35 8.79 -11.71 43.02
C VAL A 35 10.03 -12.47 43.51
N TRP A 36 10.35 -13.57 42.84
CA TRP A 36 11.50 -14.40 43.19
C TRP A 36 12.12 -15.06 41.94
N HIS A 37 13.39 -15.46 42.07
CA HIS A 37 14.16 -16.17 41.06
C HIS A 37 14.76 -17.43 41.68
N ASP A 38 14.40 -18.60 41.15
CA ASP A 38 15.04 -19.87 41.53
C ASP A 38 16.06 -20.26 40.45
N LYS A 39 17.34 -20.11 40.78
CA LYS A 39 18.44 -20.48 39.87
C LYS A 39 18.58 -21.99 39.65
N GLY A 40 18.00 -22.82 40.52
CA GLY A 40 18.06 -24.28 40.48
C GLY A 40 16.86 -24.95 39.80
N ALA A 41 15.86 -24.19 39.36
CA ALA A 41 14.68 -24.74 38.68
C ALA A 41 15.06 -25.42 37.35
N GLU A 42 14.69 -26.69 37.20
CA GLU A 42 14.96 -27.49 35.98
C GLU A 42 14.14 -26.99 34.76
N GLN A 43 12.98 -26.38 35.01
CA GLN A 43 12.10 -25.83 33.97
C GLN A 43 12.15 -24.31 33.97
N GLN A 44 12.34 -23.71 32.78
CA GLN A 44 12.45 -22.25 32.61
C GLN A 44 11.22 -21.48 33.13
N GLU A 45 10.04 -22.08 33.06
CA GLU A 45 8.77 -21.51 33.52
C GLU A 45 8.66 -21.45 35.05
N GLN A 46 9.31 -22.36 35.78
CA GLN A 46 9.35 -22.39 37.26
C GLN A 46 10.50 -21.55 37.83
N ARG A 47 11.34 -20.99 36.96
CA ARG A 47 12.53 -20.24 37.34
C ARG A 47 12.21 -18.88 37.97
N TYR A 48 11.03 -18.34 37.72
CA TYR A 48 10.64 -17.00 38.13
C TYR A 48 9.21 -17.02 38.71
N GLY A 49 8.99 -16.30 39.81
CA GLY A 49 7.65 -16.03 40.31
C GLY A 49 6.81 -15.18 39.33
N SER A 50 5.48 -15.25 39.45
CA SER A 50 4.55 -14.53 38.55
C SER A 50 4.76 -13.01 38.56
N GLY A 51 5.15 -12.43 39.69
CA GLY A 51 5.46 -11.01 39.83
C GLY A 51 6.69 -10.53 39.04
N VAL A 52 7.53 -11.43 38.50
CA VAL A 52 8.68 -11.06 37.67
C VAL A 52 8.27 -10.53 36.28
N GLY A 53 7.02 -10.78 35.85
CA GLY A 53 6.46 -10.22 34.61
C GLY A 53 5.93 -8.78 34.73
N TYR A 54 5.84 -8.24 35.95
CA TYR A 54 5.32 -6.89 36.19
C TYR A 54 6.22 -5.82 35.57
N GLN A 55 5.57 -4.80 35.00
CA GLN A 55 6.21 -3.66 34.35
C GLN A 55 5.42 -2.39 34.69
N GLN A 56 6.14 -1.33 35.06
CA GLN A 56 5.59 0.02 35.04
C GLN A 56 6.01 0.71 33.76
N TRP A 57 5.18 1.64 33.30
CA TRP A 57 5.40 2.29 32.02
C TRP A 57 5.02 3.77 32.08
N LEU A 58 5.67 4.53 31.21
CA LEU A 58 5.33 5.91 30.86
C LEU A 58 4.90 5.89 29.39
N ALA A 59 3.77 6.49 29.07
CA ALA A 59 3.24 6.55 27.72
C ALA A 59 3.04 8.01 27.29
N VAL A 60 3.34 8.26 26.02
CA VAL A 60 3.27 9.59 25.41
C VAL A 60 2.48 9.47 24.13
N ASP A 61 1.44 10.28 24.00
CA ASP A 61 0.74 10.46 22.74
C ASP A 61 1.49 11.49 21.90
N ALA A 62 2.13 11.00 20.84
CA ALA A 62 2.84 11.83 19.87
C ALA A 62 1.93 12.83 19.14
N TRP A 63 0.61 12.58 19.11
CA TRP A 63 -0.36 13.51 18.55
C TRP A 63 -0.66 14.63 19.54
N THR A 64 -1.22 14.30 20.70
CA THR A 64 -1.76 15.33 21.61
C THR A 64 -0.73 15.92 22.56
N GLY A 65 0.41 15.24 22.77
CA GLY A 65 1.35 15.55 23.83
C GLY A 65 0.86 15.14 25.22
N ALA A 66 -0.19 14.33 25.29
CA ALA A 66 -0.62 13.72 26.54
C ALA A 66 0.48 12.78 27.06
N VAL A 67 0.70 12.84 28.36
CA VAL A 67 1.60 11.95 29.10
C VAL A 67 0.80 11.25 30.19
N TRP A 68 0.96 9.94 30.29
CA TRP A 68 0.37 9.13 31.33
C TRP A 68 1.34 8.05 31.78
N PHE A 69 1.07 7.46 32.94
CA PHE A 69 1.86 6.39 33.51
C PHE A 69 0.94 5.36 34.15
N GLY A 70 1.43 4.13 34.25
CA GLY A 70 0.69 3.03 34.83
C GLY A 70 1.56 1.78 34.93
N ASP A 71 0.90 0.64 35.07
CA ASP A 71 1.52 -0.67 35.13
C ASP A 71 0.73 -1.70 34.33
N VAL A 72 1.28 -2.91 34.25
CA VAL A 72 0.58 -4.09 33.73
C VAL A 72 0.14 -4.96 34.89
N ASP A 73 -0.94 -5.71 34.71
CA ASP A 73 -1.39 -6.64 35.74
C ASP A 73 -0.42 -7.82 35.83
N TRP A 74 0.31 -7.93 36.94
CA TRP A 74 1.25 -9.03 37.18
C TRP A 74 0.57 -10.41 37.26
N ARG A 75 -0.75 -10.44 37.47
CA ARG A 75 -1.55 -11.67 37.50
C ARG A 75 -1.87 -12.18 36.10
N ALA A 76 -1.71 -11.34 35.08
CA ALA A 76 -1.95 -11.72 33.70
C ALA A 76 -0.80 -12.60 33.15
N PRO A 77 -1.08 -13.57 32.27
CA PRO A 77 -0.04 -14.41 31.68
C PRO A 77 0.99 -13.60 30.88
N ARG A 78 2.28 -13.96 30.98
CA ARG A 78 3.41 -13.25 30.33
C ARG A 78 3.26 -13.03 28.83
N GLU A 79 2.59 -13.94 28.13
CA GLU A 79 2.34 -13.86 26.68
C GLU A 79 1.43 -12.68 26.28
N HIS A 80 0.86 -11.96 27.25
CA HIS A 80 -0.12 -10.90 27.02
C HIS A 80 0.40 -9.49 27.37
N VAL A 81 1.69 -9.31 27.70
CA VAL A 81 2.23 -8.00 28.10
C VAL A 81 2.09 -6.97 26.97
N GLU A 82 2.36 -7.36 25.71
CA GLU A 82 2.22 -6.46 24.55
C GLU A 82 0.77 -6.01 24.31
N GLY A 83 -0.22 -6.85 24.68
CA GLY A 83 -1.64 -6.52 24.58
C GLY A 83 -2.19 -5.68 25.74
N GLN A 84 -1.38 -5.39 26.76
CA GLN A 84 -1.77 -4.61 27.94
C GLN A 84 -1.19 -3.20 27.96
N LEU A 85 -0.21 -2.92 27.09
CA LEU A 85 0.35 -1.58 26.97
C LEU A 85 -0.60 -0.67 26.18
N PRO A 86 -0.68 0.62 26.52
CA PRO A 86 -1.52 1.59 25.79
C PRO A 86 -0.98 1.93 24.39
N GLY A 87 0.20 1.44 24.04
CA GLY A 87 0.87 1.70 22.77
C GLY A 87 2.13 0.86 22.59
N VAL A 88 2.94 1.21 21.60
CA VAL A 88 4.08 0.40 21.19
C VAL A 88 5.36 0.88 21.89
N PRO A 89 6.17 -0.03 22.47
CA PRO A 89 7.50 0.34 22.96
C PRO A 89 8.39 0.89 21.85
N ARG A 90 9.05 2.04 22.06
CA ARG A 90 9.93 2.64 21.04
C ARG A 90 10.99 1.67 20.51
N LYS A 91 11.52 0.83 21.39
CA LYS A 91 12.53 -0.19 21.04
C LYS A 91 12.00 -1.23 20.04
N ALA A 92 10.72 -1.56 20.10
CA ALA A 92 10.07 -2.48 19.16
C ALA A 92 9.77 -1.79 17.81
N LEU A 93 9.44 -0.50 17.85
CA LEU A 93 9.14 0.29 16.66
C LEU A 93 10.38 0.59 15.80
N GLY A 94 11.54 0.79 16.44
CA GLY A 94 12.72 1.31 15.76
C GLY A 94 12.45 2.69 15.14
N ASP A 95 13.17 3.05 14.09
CA ASP A 95 12.96 4.29 13.33
C ASP A 95 11.84 4.17 12.27
N GLY A 96 10.90 3.22 12.46
CA GLY A 96 9.77 2.98 11.57
C GLY A 96 8.61 3.97 11.75
N MET A 97 7.61 3.89 10.88
CA MET A 97 6.39 4.72 10.91
C MET A 97 5.65 4.57 12.25
N LEU A 98 5.16 5.69 12.79
CA LEU A 98 4.37 5.69 14.02
C LEU A 98 2.99 5.06 13.77
N PRO A 99 2.60 3.99 14.49
CA PRO A 99 1.30 3.37 14.31
C PRO A 99 0.18 4.27 14.83
N ALA A 100 -1.05 4.04 14.35
CA ALA A 100 -2.24 4.62 14.98
C ALA A 100 -2.78 3.68 16.08
N PRO A 101 -3.08 4.17 17.30
CA PRO A 101 -2.84 5.53 17.80
C PRO A 101 -1.35 5.74 18.06
N GLY A 102 -0.85 6.97 17.84
CA GLY A 102 0.58 7.35 17.92
C GLY A 102 1.18 7.35 19.33
N VAL A 103 0.79 6.37 20.15
CA VAL A 103 1.19 6.20 21.52
C VAL A 103 2.49 5.41 21.59
N LEU A 104 3.50 6.06 22.15
CA LEU A 104 4.79 5.46 22.42
C LEU A 104 4.92 5.15 23.90
N VAL A 105 5.51 3.99 24.19
CA VAL A 105 5.69 3.51 25.56
C VAL A 105 7.16 3.41 25.91
N GLN A 106 7.52 3.99 27.05
CA GLN A 106 8.78 3.76 27.75
C GLN A 106 8.54 2.83 28.93
N LEU A 107 9.07 1.61 28.84
CA LEU A 107 9.07 0.66 29.95
C LEU A 107 10.08 1.09 31.01
N LEU A 108 9.70 1.00 32.28
CA LEU A 108 10.53 1.43 33.41
C LEU A 108 11.15 0.19 34.06
N SER A 109 12.48 0.15 34.10
CA SER A 109 13.20 -0.90 34.82
C SER A 109 12.95 -0.77 36.33
N HIS A 110 12.68 -1.89 36.99
CA HIS A 110 12.61 -1.98 38.45
C HIS A 110 13.95 -2.30 39.09
N MET A 111 14.94 -2.64 38.27
CA MET A 111 16.26 -3.08 38.68
C MET A 111 17.29 -1.99 38.41
N THR A 112 18.13 -1.71 39.41
CA THR A 112 19.34 -0.91 39.25
C THR A 112 20.53 -1.64 39.83
N HIS A 113 21.72 -1.22 39.40
CA HIS A 113 22.99 -1.68 39.95
C HIS A 113 23.65 -0.52 40.69
N ASP A 114 24.15 -0.77 41.90
CA ASP A 114 25.06 0.16 42.56
C ASP A 114 26.48 0.08 41.96
N GLU A 115 27.37 0.96 42.41
CA GLU A 115 28.77 1.01 41.94
C GLU A 115 29.57 -0.28 42.22
N GLN A 116 29.08 -1.14 43.14
CA GLN A 116 29.67 -2.44 43.48
C GLN A 116 28.97 -3.61 42.77
N HIS A 117 28.11 -3.33 41.78
CA HIS A 117 27.27 -4.32 41.08
C HIS A 117 26.25 -5.03 41.99
N GLY A 118 25.92 -4.45 43.15
CA GLY A 118 24.79 -4.84 43.97
C GLY A 118 23.48 -4.55 43.24
N CYS A 119 22.61 -5.55 43.14
CA CYS A 119 21.32 -5.44 42.47
C CYS A 119 20.24 -5.03 43.48
N SER A 120 19.54 -3.92 43.21
CA SER A 120 18.37 -3.50 43.97
C SER A 120 17.13 -3.50 43.08
N TRP A 121 16.04 -4.06 43.60
CA TRP A 121 14.75 -4.13 42.94
C TRP A 121 13.71 -3.29 43.69
N ARG A 122 13.03 -2.37 43.00
CA ARG A 122 11.96 -1.56 43.60
C ARG A 122 10.95 -1.08 42.56
N PHE A 123 9.68 -1.10 42.96
CA PHE A 123 8.58 -0.48 42.22
C PHE A 123 8.42 1.00 42.60
N PHE A 124 8.04 1.82 41.61
CA PHE A 124 7.81 3.25 41.80
C PHE A 124 6.41 3.52 42.35
N THR A 125 6.31 4.53 43.20
CA THR A 125 5.03 5.03 43.70
C THR A 125 4.37 5.98 42.69
N ALA A 126 3.06 6.21 42.81
CA ALA A 126 2.36 7.17 41.95
C ALA A 126 2.97 8.58 42.00
N PRO A 127 3.35 9.12 43.18
CA PRO A 127 4.03 10.42 43.24
C PRO A 127 5.39 10.44 42.52
N GLU A 128 6.16 9.34 42.57
CA GLU A 128 7.45 9.24 41.87
C GLU A 128 7.28 9.21 40.34
N LEU A 129 6.28 8.48 39.85
CA LEU A 129 5.94 8.45 38.42
C LEU A 129 5.36 9.79 37.94
N HIS A 130 4.54 10.45 38.76
CA HIS A 130 4.05 11.79 38.45
C HIS A 130 5.17 12.82 38.39
N ALA A 131 6.15 12.76 39.30
CA ALA A 131 7.33 13.61 39.27
C ALA A 131 8.19 13.37 38.02
N LEU A 132 8.32 12.11 37.57
CA LEU A 132 8.95 11.77 36.29
C LEU A 132 8.16 12.37 35.12
N ALA A 133 6.83 12.21 35.09
CA ALA A 133 5.96 12.76 34.05
C ALA A 133 6.12 14.29 33.92
N LEU A 134 6.11 15.02 35.05
CA LEU A 134 6.36 16.47 35.07
C LEU A 134 7.73 16.84 34.50
N ARG A 135 8.75 16.03 34.81
CA ARG A 135 10.13 16.27 34.39
C ARG A 135 10.34 16.07 32.90
N VAL A 136 9.60 15.17 32.25
CA VAL A 136 9.73 14.90 30.80
C VAL A 136 8.89 15.84 29.92
N LEU A 137 7.93 16.59 30.49
CA LEU A 137 7.05 17.48 29.71
C LEU A 137 7.78 18.39 28.70
N PRO A 138 8.93 19.02 29.03
CA PRO A 138 9.64 19.84 28.04
C PRO A 138 10.17 19.04 26.84
N ALA A 139 10.60 17.79 27.04
CA ALA A 139 11.04 16.92 25.94
C ALA A 139 9.84 16.37 25.15
N VAL A 140 8.72 16.09 25.83
CA VAL A 140 7.46 15.73 25.15
C VAL A 140 6.96 16.88 24.29
N GLN A 141 7.01 18.11 24.78
CA GLN A 141 6.67 19.30 23.99
C GLN A 141 7.54 19.38 22.73
N ARG A 142 8.86 19.26 22.89
CA ARG A 142 9.81 19.22 21.77
C ARG A 142 9.48 18.11 20.77
N LEU A 143 9.12 16.92 21.24
CA LEU A 143 8.73 15.79 20.39
C LEU A 143 7.47 16.12 19.58
N VAL A 144 6.42 16.62 20.22
CA VAL A 144 5.14 16.95 19.55
C VAL A 144 5.28 18.10 18.56
N ASP A 145 6.13 19.07 18.88
CA ASP A 145 6.42 20.22 18.01
C ASP A 145 7.24 19.84 16.78
N SER A 146 8.01 18.74 16.87
CA SER A 146 8.95 18.34 15.82
C SER A 146 8.51 17.14 15.00
N ILE A 147 7.49 16.39 15.42
CA ILE A 147 6.93 15.31 14.60
C ILE A 147 6.32 15.88 13.32
N HIS A 148 6.68 15.26 12.20
CA HIS A 148 6.09 15.59 10.91
C HIS A 148 4.66 15.06 10.86
N ARG A 149 3.75 15.84 10.28
CA ARG A 149 2.37 15.41 9.99
C ARG A 149 2.20 15.42 8.48
N THR A 150 2.01 14.23 7.94
CA THR A 150 2.08 13.96 6.50
C THR A 150 0.80 13.27 6.07
N GLY A 151 0.49 13.29 4.78
CA GLY A 151 -0.77 12.72 4.31
C GLY A 151 -1.98 13.62 4.55
N PRO A 152 -3.15 13.21 4.00
CA PRO A 152 -4.41 13.93 4.15
C PRO A 152 -4.96 13.87 5.59
N ASP A 153 -4.65 12.79 6.32
CA ASP A 153 -5.13 12.59 7.70
C ASP A 153 -4.13 13.11 8.75
N GLY A 154 -2.98 13.63 8.29
CA GLY A 154 -1.95 14.23 9.14
C GLY A 154 -1.17 13.20 9.94
N GLU A 155 -1.03 11.98 9.42
CA GLU A 155 -0.37 10.87 10.08
C GLU A 155 1.07 11.23 10.50
N PRO A 156 1.51 10.79 11.70
CA PRO A 156 2.72 11.26 12.30
C PRO A 156 3.92 10.49 11.74
N GLU A 157 5.00 11.20 11.47
CA GLU A 157 6.26 10.65 11.05
C GLU A 157 7.40 11.23 11.90
N TRP A 158 8.38 10.39 12.22
CA TRP A 158 9.57 10.82 12.94
C TRP A 158 10.36 11.85 12.15
N SER A 159 10.73 12.92 12.86
CA SER A 159 11.87 13.77 12.52
C SER A 159 13.10 13.36 13.34
N ALA A 160 14.28 13.78 12.90
CA ALA A 160 15.53 13.64 13.63
C ALA A 160 15.47 14.36 14.99
N GLU A 161 14.77 15.51 15.04
CA GLU A 161 14.53 16.26 16.26
C GLU A 161 13.60 15.50 17.22
N ALA A 162 12.50 14.92 16.72
CA ALA A 162 11.57 14.12 17.51
C ALA A 162 12.24 12.85 18.06
N ALA A 163 13.04 12.16 17.23
CA ALA A 163 13.81 11.00 17.66
C ALA A 163 14.83 11.35 18.75
N THR A 164 15.44 12.54 18.68
CA THR A 164 16.36 13.04 19.71
C THR A 164 15.63 13.43 20.99
N ALA A 165 14.47 14.07 20.87
CA ALA A 165 13.62 14.39 22.02
C ALA A 165 13.16 13.12 22.75
N TRP A 166 12.84 12.04 22.02
CA TRP A 166 12.51 10.76 22.63
C TRP A 166 13.69 10.15 23.41
N GLU A 167 14.90 10.15 22.87
CA GLU A 167 16.09 9.68 23.61
C GLU A 167 16.33 10.47 24.90
N ASP A 168 16.00 11.77 24.92
CA ASP A 168 16.07 12.58 26.14
C ASP A 168 15.02 12.12 27.18
N ILE A 169 13.82 11.72 26.74
CA ILE A 169 12.78 11.10 27.60
C ILE A 169 13.29 9.77 28.17
N GLU A 170 13.83 8.88 27.34
CA GLU A 170 14.38 7.58 27.78
C GLU A 170 15.51 7.75 28.79
N ARG A 171 16.40 8.72 28.55
CA ARG A 171 17.52 9.00 29.44
C ARG A 171 17.04 9.50 30.80
N VAL A 172 16.03 10.36 30.86
CA VAL A 172 15.44 10.83 32.12
C VAL A 172 14.72 9.71 32.88
N ALA A 173 14.14 8.74 32.17
CA ALA A 173 13.53 7.56 32.77
C ALA A 173 14.55 6.55 33.33
N THR A 174 15.86 6.76 33.11
CA THR A 174 16.94 5.89 33.61
C THR A 174 17.36 6.29 35.02
N HIS A 175 16.61 5.83 36.03
CA HIS A 175 16.84 6.16 37.44
C HIS A 175 18.09 5.52 38.08
N THR A 176 18.49 6.10 39.21
CA THR A 176 19.40 5.51 40.20
C THR A 176 18.79 5.62 41.60
N PHE A 177 19.33 4.90 42.59
CA PHE A 177 18.93 5.07 43.99
C PHE A 177 20.02 5.79 44.79
N GLN A 178 19.60 6.74 45.62
CA GLN A 178 20.46 7.35 46.62
C GLN A 178 20.68 6.41 47.81
N ALA A 179 21.70 6.69 48.63
CA ALA A 179 21.95 5.93 49.87
C ALA A 179 20.76 5.94 50.86
N SER A 180 19.87 6.92 50.74
CA SER A 180 18.60 7.01 51.49
C SER A 180 17.50 6.08 50.98
N GLY A 181 17.71 5.39 49.86
CA GLY A 181 16.70 4.62 49.14
C GLY A 181 15.76 5.46 48.27
N ALA A 182 15.92 6.77 48.22
CA ALA A 182 15.14 7.66 47.35
C ALA A 182 15.53 7.47 45.87
N VAL A 183 14.53 7.53 44.99
CA VAL A 183 14.74 7.50 43.54
C VAL A 183 15.33 8.84 43.09
N ASP A 184 16.45 8.78 42.37
CA ASP A 184 17.01 9.93 41.67
C ASP A 184 16.87 9.75 40.17
N TRP A 185 16.13 10.66 39.55
CA TRP A 185 16.01 10.69 38.09
C TRP A 185 17.01 11.69 37.52
N PRO A 186 17.74 11.32 36.45
CA PRO A 186 18.62 12.24 35.77
C PRO A 186 17.93 13.54 35.40
N ARG A 187 18.67 14.65 35.48
CA ARG A 187 18.21 15.93 34.96
C ARG A 187 17.96 15.81 33.46
N LEU A 188 16.82 16.33 33.00
CA LEU A 188 16.53 16.45 31.58
C LEU A 188 17.61 17.27 30.87
N ARG A 189 18.20 16.67 29.85
CA ARG A 189 19.11 17.32 28.91
C ARG A 189 18.32 17.58 27.64
N MET A 190 18.41 18.78 27.08
CA MET A 190 17.85 19.09 25.76
C MET A 190 18.97 18.88 24.75
N THR A 191 19.19 17.64 24.35
CA THR A 191 20.35 17.26 23.52
C THR A 191 20.16 17.80 22.10
N PRO A 192 21.12 18.51 21.48
CA PRO A 192 21.00 18.90 20.08
C PRO A 192 20.95 17.68 19.16
N VAL A 193 20.31 17.79 17.98
CA VAL A 193 20.31 16.71 16.99
C VAL A 193 21.74 16.35 16.61
N PRO A 194 22.17 15.09 16.77
CA PRO A 194 23.51 14.70 16.37
C PRO A 194 23.62 14.64 14.84
N ALA A 195 24.81 14.96 14.30
CA ALA A 195 25.03 15.08 12.86
C ALA A 195 24.76 13.81 12.04
N TRP A 196 24.76 12.63 12.67
CA TRP A 196 24.44 11.36 12.02
C TRP A 196 22.94 11.14 11.83
N ARG A 197 22.07 11.92 12.49
CA ARG A 197 20.64 11.95 12.20
C ARG A 197 20.34 13.04 11.19
N VAL A 198 19.81 12.65 10.04
CA VAL A 198 19.63 13.54 8.90
C VAL A 198 18.15 13.67 8.58
N GLU A 199 17.66 14.90 8.50
CA GLU A 199 16.36 15.19 7.90
C GLU A 199 16.44 14.98 6.39
N VAL A 200 15.58 14.12 5.85
CA VAL A 200 15.52 13.85 4.41
C VAL A 200 15.24 15.13 3.63
N GLY A 201 14.37 16.01 4.16
CA GLY A 201 14.09 17.31 3.54
C GLY A 201 15.36 18.15 3.33
N ALA A 202 16.21 18.26 4.35
CA ALA A 202 17.47 19.01 4.26
C ALA A 202 18.49 18.33 3.34
N PHE A 203 18.54 17.00 3.33
CA PHE A 203 19.36 16.23 2.40
C PHE A 203 18.96 16.50 0.94
N LEU A 204 17.67 16.43 0.63
CA LEU A 204 17.15 16.67 -0.72
C LEU A 204 17.32 18.12 -1.18
N GLU A 205 17.15 19.09 -0.27
CA GLU A 205 17.41 20.50 -0.58
C GLU A 205 18.88 20.77 -0.94
N SER A 206 19.80 20.09 -0.25
CA SER A 206 21.23 20.21 -0.53
C SER A 206 21.65 19.45 -1.80
N ASN A 207 20.81 18.55 -2.30
CA ASN A 207 21.05 17.69 -3.45
C ASN A 207 19.84 17.72 -4.40
N ALA A 208 19.43 18.91 -4.82
CA ALA A 208 18.22 19.10 -5.64
C ALA A 208 18.28 18.37 -6.99
N ASP A 209 19.48 18.05 -7.49
CA ASP A 209 19.73 17.22 -8.67
C ASP A 209 19.26 15.77 -8.51
N LEU A 210 19.09 15.29 -7.27
CA LEU A 210 18.65 13.94 -6.95
C LEU A 210 17.12 13.82 -6.81
N CYS A 211 16.38 14.93 -6.74
CA CYS A 211 14.93 14.88 -6.60
C CYS A 211 14.26 14.37 -7.88
N ASP A 212 13.36 13.40 -7.75
CA ASP A 212 12.56 12.90 -8.87
C ASP A 212 11.46 13.93 -9.21
N PRO A 213 11.44 14.49 -10.43
CA PRO A 213 10.39 15.42 -10.84
C PRO A 213 8.97 14.83 -10.79
N ALA A 214 8.83 13.49 -10.85
CA ALA A 214 7.54 12.81 -10.81
C ALA A 214 6.78 13.06 -9.49
N TRP A 215 7.50 13.28 -8.38
CA TRP A 215 6.90 13.54 -7.07
C TRP A 215 5.99 14.77 -7.06
N ALA A 216 6.26 15.76 -7.92
CA ALA A 216 5.45 16.97 -8.04
C ALA A 216 4.00 16.70 -8.46
N GLY A 217 3.76 15.62 -9.20
CA GLY A 217 2.44 15.22 -9.71
C GLY A 217 1.95 13.89 -9.16
N ALA A 218 2.65 13.29 -8.19
CA ALA A 218 2.30 11.99 -7.62
C ALA A 218 1.12 12.07 -6.64
N THR A 219 0.29 11.02 -6.64
CA THR A 219 -0.77 10.78 -5.66
C THR A 219 -0.19 10.49 -4.27
N ASP A 220 -1.03 10.57 -3.24
CA ASP A 220 -0.64 10.23 -1.85
C ASP A 220 -0.12 8.79 -1.77
N ALA A 221 -0.81 7.85 -2.43
CA ALA A 221 -0.40 6.44 -2.47
C ALA A 221 0.95 6.22 -3.19
N GLU A 222 1.20 6.95 -4.28
CA GLU A 222 2.49 6.88 -4.99
C GLU A 222 3.63 7.45 -4.12
N LEU A 223 3.41 8.57 -3.41
CA LEU A 223 4.40 9.13 -2.50
C LEU A 223 4.66 8.23 -1.30
N ASP A 224 3.63 7.62 -0.73
CA ASP A 224 3.76 6.71 0.41
C ASP A 224 4.52 5.43 0.00
N ALA A 225 4.22 4.89 -1.18
CA ALA A 225 4.98 3.77 -1.75
C ALA A 225 6.46 4.14 -2.01
N ASP A 226 6.72 5.37 -2.43
CA ASP A 226 8.08 5.89 -2.62
C ASP A 226 8.82 6.06 -1.28
N ALA A 227 8.12 6.48 -0.22
CA ALA A 227 8.66 6.66 1.12
C ALA A 227 8.97 5.33 1.82
N ASP A 228 8.14 4.31 1.60
CA ASP A 228 8.29 2.97 2.18
C ASP A 228 9.41 2.13 1.55
N TYR A 229 10.22 2.73 0.66
CA TYR A 229 11.33 2.04 0.02
C TYR A 229 12.29 1.41 1.03
N ARG A 230 12.31 0.08 1.07
CA ARG A 230 13.29 -0.73 1.79
C ARG A 230 14.02 -1.60 0.79
N ARG A 231 15.32 -1.38 0.63
CA ARG A 231 16.19 -2.37 -0.03
C ARG A 231 16.24 -3.64 0.84
N ASP A 232 16.58 -4.80 0.28
CA ASP A 232 16.81 -6.05 1.02
C ASP A 232 17.76 -5.90 2.24
N SER A 233 18.56 -4.83 2.28
CA SER A 233 19.47 -4.45 3.38
C SER A 233 19.05 -3.23 4.22
N GLY A 234 17.87 -2.64 3.97
CA GLY A 234 17.26 -1.59 4.78
C GLY A 234 17.91 -0.20 4.74
N TYR A 235 18.89 0.05 3.86
CA TYR A 235 19.66 1.30 3.93
C TYR A 235 19.05 2.46 3.13
N GLY A 236 18.81 3.59 3.82
CA GLY A 236 18.72 4.93 3.24
C GLY A 236 17.33 5.44 2.86
N GLY A 237 16.27 4.63 2.85
CA GLY A 237 14.92 5.06 2.45
C GLY A 237 14.91 5.85 1.12
N VAL A 238 14.22 7.00 1.09
CA VAL A 238 14.20 7.89 -0.09
C VAL A 238 15.60 8.33 -0.54
N PRO A 239 16.50 8.84 0.34
CA PRO A 239 17.90 9.10 0.00
C PRO A 239 18.61 7.91 -0.66
N GLY A 240 18.41 6.70 -0.12
CA GLY A 240 19.02 5.48 -0.65
C GLY A 240 18.56 5.19 -2.08
N ARG A 241 17.26 5.34 -2.35
CA ARG A 241 16.67 5.19 -3.68
C ARG A 241 17.24 6.19 -4.68
N VAL A 242 17.26 7.49 -4.34
CA VAL A 242 17.70 8.52 -5.28
C VAL A 242 19.20 8.45 -5.56
N CYS A 243 20.02 8.13 -4.56
CA CYS A 243 21.45 7.91 -4.76
C CYS A 243 21.71 6.70 -5.67
N LEU A 244 20.96 5.61 -5.51
CA LEU A 244 21.08 4.42 -6.36
C LEU A 244 20.76 4.72 -7.83
N ALA A 245 19.74 5.54 -8.09
CA ALA A 245 19.33 5.89 -9.45
C ALA A 245 20.43 6.61 -10.25
N VAL A 246 21.40 7.21 -9.57
CA VAL A 246 22.53 7.94 -10.17
C VAL A 246 23.90 7.34 -9.81
N ASP A 247 23.93 6.08 -9.37
CA ASP A 247 25.14 5.34 -8.98
C ASP A 247 26.02 6.05 -7.92
N ARG A 248 25.36 6.70 -6.95
CA ARG A 248 26.01 7.29 -5.76
C ARG A 248 25.73 6.44 -4.52
N GLN A 249 26.61 6.54 -3.53
CA GLN A 249 26.48 5.84 -2.24
C GLN A 249 26.38 6.81 -1.08
N ILE A 250 25.65 6.42 -0.05
CA ILE A 250 25.58 7.12 1.23
C ILE A 250 26.60 6.47 2.16
N GLU A 251 27.42 7.29 2.83
CA GLU A 251 28.35 6.81 3.85
C GLU A 251 27.64 6.04 4.96
N HIS A 252 28.29 5.02 5.52
CA HIS A 252 27.72 4.26 6.63
C HIS A 252 27.63 5.08 7.91
N GLY A 253 26.58 4.84 8.69
CA GLY A 253 26.40 5.42 10.02
C GLY A 253 25.38 6.56 10.10
N PHE A 254 24.80 6.98 8.98
CA PHE A 254 23.69 7.93 8.97
C PHE A 254 22.34 7.25 9.10
N THR A 255 21.42 7.91 9.82
CA THR A 255 20.00 7.56 9.91
C THR A 255 19.16 8.70 9.38
N PHE A 256 18.20 8.39 8.50
CA PHE A 256 17.39 9.38 7.80
C PHE A 256 15.95 9.39 8.32
N TYR A 257 15.40 10.58 8.53
CA TYR A 257 14.06 10.82 9.09
C TYR A 257 13.23 11.75 8.19
N GLY A 258 11.91 11.63 8.24
CA GLY A 258 10.99 12.48 7.47
C GLY A 258 10.93 12.15 5.98
N HIS A 259 10.87 10.86 5.61
CA HIS A 259 10.81 10.42 4.21
C HIS A 259 9.52 10.88 3.55
N ARG A 260 8.36 10.57 4.14
CA ARG A 260 7.06 11.04 3.63
C ARG A 260 7.01 12.56 3.68
N ALA A 261 7.44 13.16 4.78
CA ALA A 261 7.43 14.61 4.99
C ALA A 261 8.18 15.35 3.88
N ALA A 262 9.35 14.85 3.50
CA ALA A 262 10.15 15.44 2.44
C ALA A 262 9.45 15.34 1.07
N LEU A 263 8.85 14.20 0.75
CA LEU A 263 8.11 13.99 -0.50
C LEU A 263 6.86 14.88 -0.59
N TYR A 264 6.06 14.94 0.47
CA TYR A 264 4.89 15.79 0.55
C TYR A 264 5.26 17.28 0.50
N ALA A 265 6.35 17.69 1.19
CA ALA A 265 6.86 19.05 1.12
C ALA A 265 7.36 19.41 -0.28
N HIS A 266 8.03 18.48 -0.98
CA HIS A 266 8.44 18.66 -2.37
C HIS A 266 7.22 18.92 -3.27
N ARG A 267 6.19 18.06 -3.19
CA ARG A 267 4.94 18.22 -3.93
C ARG A 267 4.20 19.53 -3.60
N ALA A 268 4.12 19.88 -2.32
CA ALA A 268 3.49 21.12 -1.86
C ALA A 268 4.18 22.37 -2.43
N ARG A 269 5.52 22.37 -2.49
CA ARG A 269 6.29 23.44 -3.15
C ARG A 269 5.99 23.52 -4.64
N ALA A 270 5.95 22.39 -5.34
CA ALA A 270 5.59 22.34 -6.76
C ALA A 270 4.14 22.80 -7.04
N CYS A 271 3.23 22.52 -6.11
CA CYS A 271 1.85 22.99 -6.19
C CYS A 271 1.73 24.52 -6.02
N GLY A 272 2.71 25.21 -5.44
CA GLY A 272 2.73 26.68 -5.41
C GLY A 272 1.54 27.30 -4.69
N GLY A 273 1.07 26.67 -3.61
CA GLY A 273 -0.10 27.12 -2.83
C GLY A 273 -1.44 26.57 -3.29
N ARG A 274 -1.51 25.90 -4.45
CA ARG A 274 -2.70 25.15 -4.88
C ARG A 274 -2.91 23.91 -4.02
N THR A 275 -4.16 23.51 -3.83
CA THR A 275 -4.52 22.29 -3.09
C THR A 275 -4.26 21.06 -3.97
N PRO A 276 -3.39 20.12 -3.55
CA PRO A 276 -3.25 18.83 -4.24
C PRO A 276 -4.59 18.09 -4.20
N THR A 277 -5.03 17.54 -5.33
CA THR A 277 -6.30 16.83 -5.43
C THR A 277 -6.14 15.64 -6.36
N ASP A 278 -6.62 14.47 -5.95
CA ASP A 278 -6.60 13.28 -6.79
C ASP A 278 -7.37 13.53 -8.10
N ALA A 279 -6.72 13.26 -9.23
CA ALA A 279 -7.28 13.55 -10.55
C ALA A 279 -8.57 12.78 -10.83
N ARG A 280 -8.61 11.51 -10.43
CA ARG A 280 -9.79 10.66 -10.59
C ARG A 280 -10.97 11.24 -9.82
N THR A 281 -10.77 11.55 -8.54
CA THR A 281 -11.79 12.12 -7.67
C THR A 281 -12.33 13.42 -8.25
N TRP A 282 -11.47 14.32 -8.72
CA TRP A 282 -11.94 15.58 -9.31
C TRP A 282 -12.73 15.36 -10.61
N LEU A 283 -12.22 14.56 -11.54
CA LEU A 283 -12.84 14.30 -12.84
C LEU A 283 -14.20 13.58 -12.71
N GLU A 284 -14.31 12.62 -11.81
CA GLU A 284 -15.51 11.77 -11.66
C GLU A 284 -16.55 12.40 -10.71
N ALA A 285 -16.11 12.93 -9.55
CA ALA A 285 -17.02 13.32 -8.48
C ALA A 285 -17.49 14.78 -8.55
N THR A 286 -16.73 15.69 -9.18
CA THR A 286 -17.10 17.11 -9.23
C THR A 286 -17.88 17.46 -10.49
N GLU A 287 -18.77 18.44 -10.39
CA GLU A 287 -19.51 18.95 -11.57
C GLU A 287 -18.56 19.61 -12.58
N ALA A 288 -17.60 20.40 -12.10
CA ALA A 288 -16.62 21.06 -12.95
C ALA A 288 -15.71 20.05 -13.68
N GLY A 289 -15.25 19.01 -12.99
CA GLY A 289 -14.48 17.92 -13.60
C GLY A 289 -15.27 17.20 -14.68
N ARG A 290 -16.51 16.79 -14.38
CA ARG A 290 -17.40 16.14 -15.37
C ARG A 290 -17.70 17.03 -16.57
N ASN A 291 -17.97 18.32 -16.36
CA ASN A 291 -18.23 19.26 -17.44
C ASN A 291 -16.99 19.48 -18.32
N THR A 292 -15.81 19.60 -17.70
CA THR A 292 -14.54 19.72 -18.43
C THR A 292 -14.25 18.46 -19.24
N TRP A 293 -14.47 17.28 -18.64
CA TRP A 293 -14.35 15.99 -19.32
C TRP A 293 -15.28 15.87 -20.53
N ALA A 294 -16.57 16.20 -20.34
CA ALA A 294 -17.57 16.16 -21.39
C ALA A 294 -17.26 17.14 -22.54
N ALA A 295 -16.73 18.32 -22.22
CA ALA A 295 -16.31 19.32 -23.21
C ALA A 295 -15.04 18.92 -23.96
N ALA A 296 -14.15 18.12 -23.33
CA ALA A 296 -12.86 17.73 -23.89
C ALA A 296 -12.94 16.50 -24.80
N LYS A 297 -13.89 15.58 -24.57
CA LYS A 297 -14.09 14.42 -25.46
C LYS A 297 -14.73 14.86 -26.79
N PRO A 298 -14.09 14.63 -27.96
CA PRO A 298 -14.74 14.83 -29.24
C PRO A 298 -15.99 13.93 -29.34
N LEU A 299 -17.08 14.45 -29.91
CA LEU A 299 -18.31 13.69 -30.13
C LEU A 299 -18.01 12.38 -30.88
N GLY A 300 -18.23 11.25 -30.20
CA GLY A 300 -18.03 9.91 -30.76
C GLY A 300 -16.59 9.37 -30.70
N ALA A 301 -15.62 10.11 -30.16
CA ALA A 301 -14.26 9.61 -29.98
C ALA A 301 -14.08 8.93 -28.63
N THR A 302 -13.51 7.73 -28.64
CA THR A 302 -13.06 7.01 -27.43
C THR A 302 -11.61 7.39 -27.12
N LEU A 303 -11.17 7.28 -25.87
CA LEU A 303 -9.75 7.41 -25.53
C LEU A 303 -8.91 6.30 -26.16
N ALA A 304 -9.49 5.13 -26.44
CA ALA A 304 -8.77 4.01 -27.07
C ALA A 304 -8.08 4.43 -28.39
N ASP A 305 -8.75 5.29 -29.15
CA ASP A 305 -8.33 5.77 -30.48
C ASP A 305 -7.30 6.92 -30.41
N VAL A 306 -7.03 7.44 -29.22
CA VAL A 306 -6.31 8.70 -29.02
C VAL A 306 -4.80 8.46 -28.84
N PRO A 307 -3.93 9.16 -29.61
CA PRO A 307 -2.48 9.06 -29.46
C PRO A 307 -1.98 9.76 -28.19
N ASP A 308 -0.75 9.44 -27.76
CA ASP A 308 -0.16 9.98 -26.52
C ASP A 308 -0.11 11.51 -26.49
N CYS A 309 0.15 12.16 -27.63
CA CYS A 309 0.18 13.63 -27.70
C CYS A 309 -1.17 14.27 -27.35
N VAL A 310 -2.29 13.62 -27.70
CA VAL A 310 -3.63 14.13 -27.36
C VAL A 310 -3.96 13.82 -25.91
N LEU A 311 -3.50 12.70 -25.33
CA LEU A 311 -3.59 12.49 -23.88
C LEU A 311 -2.84 13.57 -23.10
N SER A 312 -1.67 13.99 -23.56
CA SER A 312 -0.92 15.10 -22.97
C SER A 312 -1.71 16.42 -23.05
N LEU A 313 -2.32 16.73 -24.20
CA LEU A 313 -3.17 17.92 -24.36
C LEU A 313 -4.40 17.88 -23.44
N LEU A 314 -5.02 16.70 -23.28
CA LEU A 314 -6.13 16.52 -22.33
C LEU A 314 -5.66 16.74 -20.89
N ALA A 315 -4.50 16.20 -20.52
CA ALA A 315 -3.91 16.40 -19.19
C ALA A 315 -3.66 17.90 -18.91
N GLU A 316 -3.08 18.63 -19.88
CA GLU A 316 -2.86 20.07 -19.78
C GLU A 316 -4.19 20.84 -19.64
N GLY A 317 -5.21 20.45 -20.40
CA GLY A 317 -6.55 21.05 -20.35
C GLY A 317 -7.22 20.85 -18.99
N PHE A 318 -7.21 19.63 -18.45
CA PHE A 318 -7.76 19.32 -17.13
C PHE A 318 -6.99 20.00 -16.02
N GLN A 319 -5.66 20.01 -16.08
CA GLN A 319 -4.84 20.73 -15.13
C GLN A 319 -5.15 22.24 -15.15
N SER A 320 -5.29 22.82 -16.33
CA SER A 320 -5.61 24.26 -16.49
C SER A 320 -7.00 24.61 -15.98
N ALA A 321 -7.98 23.71 -16.12
CA ALA A 321 -9.32 23.88 -15.56
C ALA A 321 -9.28 23.84 -14.02
N ALA A 322 -8.65 22.81 -13.44
CA ALA A 322 -8.50 22.65 -12.00
C ALA A 322 -7.71 23.82 -11.37
N GLN A 323 -6.72 24.36 -12.07
CA GLN A 323 -5.96 25.54 -11.62
C GLN A 323 -6.84 26.78 -11.40
N LYS A 324 -7.92 26.95 -12.20
CA LYS A 324 -8.86 28.07 -12.01
C LYS A 324 -9.64 27.97 -10.69
N GLU A 325 -9.73 26.77 -10.13
CA GLU A 325 -10.34 26.47 -8.83
C GLU A 325 -9.30 26.45 -7.70
N GLY A 326 -8.04 26.80 -7.97
CA GLY A 326 -6.96 26.75 -6.99
C GLY A 326 -6.46 25.33 -6.70
N LEU A 327 -6.73 24.37 -7.58
CA LEU A 327 -6.36 22.96 -7.42
C LEU A 327 -5.15 22.57 -8.28
N ALA A 328 -4.46 21.53 -7.86
CA ALA A 328 -3.44 20.83 -8.65
C ALA A 328 -3.80 19.35 -8.70
N LEU A 329 -4.04 18.80 -9.90
CA LEU A 329 -4.44 17.40 -10.05
C LEU A 329 -3.23 16.46 -9.94
N MET A 330 -3.34 15.46 -9.07
CA MET A 330 -2.33 14.44 -8.80
C MET A 330 -2.66 13.16 -9.55
N GLY A 331 -1.64 12.47 -10.07
CA GLY A 331 -1.79 11.21 -10.82
C GLY A 331 -2.45 11.35 -12.19
N LEU A 332 -2.70 12.56 -12.68
CA LEU A 332 -3.50 12.80 -13.89
C LEU A 332 -2.97 12.06 -15.14
N PRO A 333 -1.68 12.09 -15.49
CA PRO A 333 -1.19 11.35 -16.65
C PRO A 333 -1.37 9.84 -16.51
N THR A 334 -1.14 9.29 -15.32
CA THR A 334 -1.32 7.87 -15.02
C THR A 334 -2.78 7.48 -15.14
N HIS A 335 -3.69 8.26 -14.54
CA HIS A 335 -5.12 8.02 -14.62
C HIS A 335 -5.65 8.01 -16.07
N LEU A 336 -5.24 8.98 -16.90
CA LEU A 336 -5.64 9.02 -18.32
C LEU A 336 -5.11 7.83 -19.12
N ARG A 337 -3.88 7.37 -18.84
CA ARG A 337 -3.33 6.17 -19.48
C ARG A 337 -4.08 4.91 -19.06
N ASN A 338 -4.45 4.80 -17.79
CA ASN A 338 -5.23 3.66 -17.28
C ASN A 338 -6.61 3.61 -17.93
N LEU A 339 -7.33 4.74 -17.99
CA LEU A 339 -8.62 4.81 -18.69
C LEU A 339 -8.51 4.41 -20.16
N ARG A 340 -7.46 4.88 -20.86
CA ARG A 340 -7.23 4.45 -22.24
C ARG A 340 -6.93 2.95 -22.34
N ALA A 341 -6.14 2.40 -21.42
CA ALA A 341 -5.81 0.98 -21.41
C ALA A 341 -7.07 0.12 -21.20
N GLU A 342 -7.96 0.53 -20.28
CA GLU A 342 -9.25 -0.13 -20.06
C GLU A 342 -10.14 -0.09 -21.31
N GLU A 343 -10.23 1.07 -21.98
CA GLU A 343 -11.00 1.19 -23.22
C GLU A 343 -10.38 0.34 -24.35
N ARG A 344 -9.05 0.27 -24.47
CA ARG A 344 -8.35 -0.61 -25.44
C ARG A 344 -8.56 -2.08 -25.16
N GLU A 345 -8.52 -2.49 -23.88
CA GLU A 345 -8.82 -3.87 -23.50
C GLU A 345 -10.29 -4.23 -23.84
N ALA A 346 -11.21 -3.28 -23.73
CA ALA A 346 -12.58 -3.48 -24.18
C ALA A 346 -12.68 -3.69 -25.70
N VAL A 347 -11.88 -2.97 -26.50
CA VAL A 347 -11.77 -3.18 -27.95
C VAL A 347 -11.18 -4.55 -28.28
N ASP A 348 -10.13 -4.98 -27.57
CA ASP A 348 -9.55 -6.32 -27.75
C ASP A 348 -10.59 -7.42 -27.45
N ARG A 349 -11.35 -7.28 -26.35
CA ARG A 349 -12.45 -8.20 -26.02
C ARG A 349 -13.56 -8.19 -27.06
N GLN A 350 -13.85 -7.04 -27.67
CA GLN A 350 -14.82 -6.96 -28.76
C GLN A 350 -14.33 -7.72 -29.99
N LEU A 351 -13.07 -7.54 -30.38
CA LEU A 351 -12.48 -8.23 -31.53
C LEU A 351 -12.50 -9.76 -31.36
N VAL A 352 -12.22 -10.26 -30.15
CA VAL A 352 -12.33 -11.70 -29.84
C VAL A 352 -13.75 -12.21 -30.08
N ARG A 353 -14.76 -11.51 -29.57
CA ARG A 353 -16.18 -11.88 -29.77
C ARG A 353 -16.59 -11.85 -31.23
N GLU A 354 -16.15 -10.85 -31.98
CA GLU A 354 -16.39 -10.76 -33.42
C GLU A 354 -15.73 -11.93 -34.17
N GLY A 355 -14.51 -12.33 -33.76
CA GLY A 355 -13.82 -13.50 -34.30
C GLY A 355 -14.57 -14.82 -34.02
N GLU A 356 -15.04 -15.02 -32.79
CA GLU A 356 -15.86 -16.19 -32.40
C GLU A 356 -17.17 -16.25 -33.22
N GLU A 357 -17.81 -15.10 -33.46
CA GLU A 357 -19.04 -15.02 -34.24
C GLU A 357 -18.78 -15.30 -35.73
N VAL A 358 -17.67 -14.81 -36.28
CA VAL A 358 -17.25 -15.16 -37.65
C VAL A 358 -17.02 -16.66 -37.78
N GLU A 359 -16.29 -17.28 -36.85
CA GLU A 359 -16.06 -18.74 -36.86
C GLU A 359 -17.39 -19.52 -36.79
N ARG A 360 -18.31 -19.09 -35.92
CA ARG A 360 -19.66 -19.67 -35.82
C ARG A 360 -20.40 -19.60 -37.15
N LEU A 361 -20.40 -18.44 -37.80
CA LEU A 361 -21.06 -18.23 -39.09
C LEU A 361 -20.42 -19.06 -40.21
N GLU A 362 -19.10 -19.18 -40.22
CA GLU A 362 -18.38 -20.03 -41.18
C GLU A 362 -18.72 -21.52 -41.01
N ASN A 363 -18.83 -21.98 -39.76
CA ASN A 363 -19.26 -23.35 -39.45
C ASN A 363 -20.70 -23.61 -39.92
N VAL A 364 -21.62 -22.70 -39.64
CA VAL A 364 -23.01 -22.77 -40.12
C VAL A 364 -23.06 -22.78 -41.65
N LEU A 365 -22.28 -21.91 -42.32
CA LEU A 365 -22.20 -21.89 -43.78
C LEU A 365 -21.65 -23.20 -44.35
N ARG A 366 -20.68 -23.83 -43.67
CA ARG A 366 -20.15 -25.14 -44.04
C ARG A 366 -21.22 -26.23 -43.98
N GLU A 367 -22.05 -26.23 -42.95
CA GLU A 367 -23.18 -27.16 -42.82
C GLU A 367 -24.23 -26.96 -43.92
N PHE A 368 -24.59 -25.71 -44.22
CA PHE A 368 -25.49 -25.40 -45.33
C PHE A 368 -24.92 -25.83 -46.68
N ARG A 369 -23.63 -25.63 -46.92
CA ARG A 369 -22.94 -26.12 -48.13
C ARG A 369 -22.98 -27.65 -48.21
N ALA A 370 -22.73 -28.36 -47.11
CA ALA A 370 -22.81 -29.82 -47.08
C ALA A 370 -24.24 -30.34 -47.30
N ALA A 371 -25.25 -29.71 -46.72
CA ALA A 371 -26.67 -30.03 -46.94
C ALA A 371 -27.08 -29.81 -48.40
N ARG A 372 -26.69 -28.66 -48.99
CA ARG A 372 -26.90 -28.37 -50.40
C ARG A 372 -26.26 -29.44 -51.29
N ASN A 373 -24.99 -29.77 -51.05
CA ASN A 373 -24.28 -30.76 -51.85
C ASN A 373 -24.99 -32.12 -51.79
N ARG A 374 -25.45 -32.57 -50.62
CA ARG A 374 -26.28 -33.79 -50.49
C ARG A 374 -27.56 -33.74 -51.32
N THR A 375 -28.25 -32.60 -51.32
CA THR A 375 -29.46 -32.40 -52.14
C THR A 375 -29.14 -32.44 -53.64
N VAL A 376 -28.05 -31.78 -54.07
CA VAL A 376 -27.61 -31.83 -55.47
C VAL A 376 -27.25 -33.26 -55.88
N THR A 377 -26.49 -34.00 -55.06
CA THR A 377 -26.20 -35.41 -55.29
C THR A 377 -27.47 -36.26 -55.45
N ARG A 378 -28.50 -36.02 -54.62
CA ARG A 378 -29.80 -36.71 -54.74
C ARG A 378 -30.50 -36.40 -56.06
N ILE A 379 -30.48 -35.14 -56.50
CA ILE A 379 -31.05 -34.72 -57.79
C ILE A 379 -30.29 -35.37 -58.95
N LEU A 380 -28.95 -35.35 -58.91
CA LEU A 380 -28.11 -35.97 -59.93
C LEU A 380 -28.37 -37.49 -60.05
N ALA A 381 -28.65 -38.16 -58.92
CA ALA A 381 -28.97 -39.59 -58.89
C ALA A 381 -30.33 -39.95 -59.53
N TRP A 382 -31.23 -39.00 -59.76
CA TRP A 382 -32.51 -39.28 -60.44
C TRP A 382 -32.33 -39.62 -61.92
N ALA A 383 -31.23 -39.17 -62.54
CA ALA A 383 -30.95 -39.35 -63.97
C ALA A 383 -32.12 -38.90 -64.87
N ASP A 384 -32.85 -37.86 -64.46
CA ASP A 384 -34.08 -37.38 -65.12
C ASP A 384 -33.82 -36.42 -66.31
N GLY A 385 -32.55 -36.21 -66.68
CA GLY A 385 -32.15 -35.45 -67.87
C GLY A 385 -31.92 -33.95 -67.69
N ARG A 386 -32.01 -33.42 -66.46
CA ARG A 386 -31.71 -31.99 -66.18
C ARG A 386 -30.26 -31.62 -66.47
N SER A 387 -30.06 -30.42 -67.02
CA SER A 387 -28.71 -29.91 -67.36
C SER A 387 -27.94 -29.43 -66.12
N ASP A 388 -26.61 -29.31 -66.23
CA ASP A 388 -25.78 -28.73 -65.17
C ASP A 388 -26.16 -27.30 -64.86
N GLU A 389 -26.51 -26.50 -65.86
CA GLU A 389 -26.89 -25.11 -65.71
C GLU A 389 -28.20 -24.95 -64.92
N GLU A 390 -29.15 -25.87 -65.11
CA GLU A 390 -30.41 -25.88 -64.37
C GLU A 390 -30.19 -26.21 -62.89
N ILE A 391 -29.42 -27.27 -62.61
CA ILE A 391 -29.11 -27.71 -61.25
C ILE A 391 -28.24 -26.67 -60.53
N ALA A 392 -27.25 -26.10 -61.23
CA ALA A 392 -26.37 -25.06 -60.70
C ALA A 392 -27.13 -23.79 -60.31
N ARG A 393 -28.12 -23.38 -61.12
CA ARG A 393 -28.98 -22.23 -60.82
C ARG A 393 -29.82 -22.47 -59.56
N LEU A 394 -30.41 -23.65 -59.41
CA LEU A 394 -31.19 -24.01 -58.21
C LEU A 394 -30.33 -24.09 -56.96
N ALA A 395 -29.10 -24.58 -57.09
CA ALA A 395 -28.15 -24.71 -55.99
C ALA A 395 -27.34 -23.43 -55.73
N SER A 396 -27.54 -22.36 -56.52
CA SER A 396 -26.72 -21.14 -56.47
C SER A 396 -25.22 -21.46 -56.47
N THR A 397 -24.79 -22.28 -57.42
CA THR A 397 -23.40 -22.72 -57.60
C THR A 397 -22.99 -22.63 -59.07
N SER A 398 -21.73 -22.91 -59.41
CA SER A 398 -21.30 -22.93 -60.81
C SER A 398 -21.71 -24.24 -61.51
N PRO A 399 -22.07 -24.19 -62.83
CA PRO A 399 -22.32 -25.37 -63.64
C PRO A 399 -21.13 -26.34 -63.66
N ASP A 400 -19.90 -25.81 -63.72
CA ASP A 400 -18.67 -26.62 -63.72
C ASP A 400 -18.56 -27.51 -62.48
N LEU A 401 -18.90 -26.98 -61.30
CA LEU A 401 -18.86 -27.74 -60.04
C LEU A 401 -19.91 -28.85 -60.02
N VAL A 402 -21.07 -28.64 -60.64
CA VAL A 402 -22.10 -29.68 -60.79
C VAL A 402 -21.63 -30.75 -61.77
N GLY A 403 -20.99 -30.35 -62.88
CA GLY A 403 -20.37 -31.25 -63.85
C GLY A 403 -19.34 -32.17 -63.20
N ASP A 404 -18.45 -31.62 -62.37
CA ASP A 404 -17.46 -32.38 -61.59
C ASP A 404 -18.13 -33.39 -60.64
N TRP A 405 -19.21 -32.99 -59.96
CA TRP A 405 -19.96 -33.91 -59.08
C TRP A 405 -20.65 -35.02 -59.87
N ARG A 406 -21.20 -34.71 -61.05
CA ARG A 406 -21.82 -35.71 -61.92
C ARG A 406 -20.80 -36.72 -62.43
N ALA A 407 -19.61 -36.26 -62.84
CA ALA A 407 -18.52 -37.13 -63.25
C ALA A 407 -18.11 -38.10 -62.13
N ARG A 408 -17.91 -37.59 -60.91
CA ARG A 408 -17.58 -38.41 -59.73
C ARG A 408 -18.66 -39.44 -59.39
N LEU A 409 -19.94 -39.06 -59.43
CA LEU A 409 -21.04 -39.99 -59.22
C LEU A 409 -21.10 -41.08 -60.30
N GLY A 410 -20.80 -40.74 -61.55
CA GLY A 410 -20.68 -41.70 -62.65
C GLY A 410 -19.56 -42.71 -62.42
N ASP A 411 -18.39 -42.25 -61.99
CA ASP A 411 -17.24 -43.10 -61.67
C ASP A 411 -17.51 -44.02 -60.46
N GLU A 412 -18.16 -43.52 -59.41
CA GLU A 412 -18.57 -44.31 -58.23
C GLU A 412 -19.61 -45.39 -58.60
N GLN A 413 -20.60 -45.05 -59.42
CA GLN A 413 -21.61 -46.01 -59.91
C GLN A 413 -20.99 -47.08 -60.82
N ALA A 414 -20.06 -46.70 -61.70
CA ALA A 414 -19.33 -47.62 -62.57
C ALA A 414 -18.47 -48.60 -61.76
N THR A 415 -17.82 -48.11 -60.70
CA THR A 415 -17.00 -48.91 -59.79
C THR A 415 -17.86 -49.90 -58.97
N GLN A 416 -18.98 -49.45 -58.40
CA GLN A 416 -19.93 -50.32 -57.68
C GLN A 416 -20.56 -51.38 -58.60
N ALA A 417 -20.85 -51.03 -59.87
CA ALA A 417 -21.36 -51.98 -60.85
C ALA A 417 -20.31 -53.04 -61.25
N ALA A 418 -19.02 -52.67 -61.30
CA ALA A 418 -17.92 -53.60 -61.52
C ALA A 418 -17.71 -54.57 -60.34
N GLU A 419 -17.79 -54.08 -59.10
CA GLU A 419 -17.71 -54.92 -57.89
C GLU A 419 -18.91 -55.85 -57.73
N ALA A 420 -20.12 -55.38 -58.05
CA ALA A 420 -21.33 -56.20 -58.03
C ALA A 420 -21.31 -57.32 -59.10
N ARG A 421 -20.66 -57.08 -60.25
CA ARG A 421 -20.40 -58.10 -61.27
C ARG A 421 -19.34 -59.12 -60.82
N SER A 422 -18.32 -58.68 -60.09
CA SER A 422 -17.30 -59.58 -59.52
C SER A 422 -17.84 -60.52 -58.43
N ARG A 423 -18.92 -60.13 -57.72
CA ARG A 423 -19.57 -60.98 -56.68
C ARG A 423 -20.62 -61.96 -57.23
N ARG A 424 -21.00 -61.87 -58.51
CA ARG A 424 -22.01 -62.75 -59.15
C ARG A 424 -21.41 -63.90 -59.96
N VAL A 425 -20.26 -64.44 -59.56
CA VAL A 425 -19.78 -65.74 -60.08
C VAL A 425 -20.36 -66.85 -59.19
N PRO A 426 -21.30 -67.69 -59.66
CA PRO A 426 -21.72 -68.88 -58.93
C PRO A 426 -20.62 -69.94 -59.07
N GLY A 427 -20.10 -70.43 -57.96
CA GLY A 427 -19.36 -71.67 -57.95
C GLY A 427 -20.35 -72.83 -58.08
N ASP A 428 -20.58 -73.29 -59.32
CA ASP A 428 -21.08 -74.63 -59.58
C ASP A 428 -19.90 -75.48 -60.07
N SER A 429 -19.52 -76.44 -59.21
CA SER A 429 -18.85 -77.69 -59.56
C SER A 429 -19.76 -78.82 -59.10
#